data_AF-X0V6T6-F1
#
_entry.id   AF-X0V6T6-F1
#
_cell.length_a   1.000
_cell.length_b   1.000
_cell.length_c   1.000
_cell.angle_alpha   90.00
_cell.angle_beta   90.00
_cell.angle_gamma   90.00
#
_symmetry.space_group_name_H-M   'P 1'
#
loop_
_entity.id
_entity.type
_entity.pdbx_description
1 polymer ?
#
loop_
_entity_poly.entity_id
_entity_poly.type
_entity_poly.pdbx_seq_one_letter_code
_entity_poly.pdbx_strand_id
1 'polypeptide(L)'
;SNKTIIVTGNLTNAEGETGTISIGTTSGTGILDVNGNINSSGTLNIDLVSSGIGASEIRVSGTFSPSTLDCSTTSTVLFDGTGTQNIPSFTYHHLTISNSDKTTIGELAINGNLTVANNSLDLGIDFTHVVSGNVTNVGTIYMNTSTLDVDDDFNGTSGTIDFQNTTGKLKYSGTATIIFGALNEANGTIVFDGTDQTIPAESYYYLELTPTSVTTHTLGGNITVAKNLTIGVNDTLDVSASNYNITIGGNFTKNGSFTSYRGTPAVRTAIV
;
A
#
# COMPACT_ATOMS: atom_id res chain seq x y z
N SER A 1 -31.91 2.76 -3.28
CA SER A 1 -31.16 3.17 -4.48
C SER A 1 -30.02 4.04 -4.05
N ASN A 2 -28.81 3.80 -4.54
CA ASN A 2 -27.67 4.70 -4.30
C ASN A 2 -28.05 6.06 -4.91
N LYS A 3 -28.12 7.10 -4.08
CA LYS A 3 -28.35 8.45 -4.62
C LYS A 3 -27.01 8.98 -5.13
N THR A 4 -26.95 9.30 -6.42
CA THR A 4 -25.78 9.95 -7.02
C THR A 4 -26.08 11.43 -7.19
N ILE A 5 -25.19 12.28 -6.69
CA ILE A 5 -25.16 13.71 -6.98
C ILE A 5 -23.96 13.95 -7.87
N ILE A 6 -24.17 14.56 -9.03
CA ILE A 6 -23.10 14.94 -9.95
C ILE A 6 -22.95 16.46 -9.92
N VAL A 7 -21.75 16.93 -9.59
CA VAL A 7 -21.37 18.33 -9.65
C VAL A 7 -20.43 18.49 -10.83
N THR A 8 -20.91 19.09 -11.91
CA THR A 8 -20.12 19.28 -13.14
C THR A 8 -19.07 20.37 -13.02
N GLY A 9 -19.20 21.26 -12.03
CA GLY A 9 -18.27 22.34 -11.73
C GLY A 9 -17.52 22.12 -10.42
N ASN A 10 -17.08 23.21 -9.79
CA ASN A 10 -16.42 23.16 -8.49
C ASN A 10 -17.45 23.02 -7.36
N LEU A 11 -17.07 22.32 -6.31
CA LEU A 11 -17.77 22.27 -5.04
C LEU A 11 -16.98 23.06 -4.00
N THR A 12 -17.55 24.19 -3.56
CA THR A 12 -16.86 25.15 -2.70
C THR A 12 -17.77 25.77 -1.65
N ASN A 13 -17.25 26.01 -0.44
CA ASN A 13 -17.87 26.92 0.51
C ASN A 13 -17.33 28.35 0.31
N ALA A 14 -18.20 29.34 0.52
CA ALA A 14 -17.81 30.74 0.50
C ALA A 14 -16.77 31.06 1.60
N GLU A 15 -15.95 32.08 1.37
CA GLU A 15 -14.97 32.55 2.36
C GLU A 15 -15.64 32.88 3.69
N GLY A 16 -15.08 32.37 4.80
CA GLY A 16 -15.58 32.62 6.15
C GLY A 16 -16.78 31.76 6.57
N GLU A 17 -17.34 30.94 5.68
CA GLU A 17 -18.46 30.06 5.99
C GLU A 17 -17.97 28.64 6.33
N THR A 18 -18.66 28.01 7.29
CA THR A 18 -18.48 26.60 7.61
C THR A 18 -19.70 25.82 7.17
N GLY A 19 -19.48 24.76 6.39
CA GLY A 19 -20.54 23.90 5.90
C GLY A 19 -20.06 22.46 5.89
N THR A 20 -20.94 21.55 6.32
CA THR A 20 -20.71 20.10 6.23
C THR A 20 -21.58 19.56 5.11
N ILE A 21 -20.96 18.80 4.20
CA ILE A 21 -21.68 17.94 3.27
C ILE A 21 -21.51 16.52 3.78
N SER A 22 -22.59 15.95 4.31
CA SER A 22 -22.64 14.54 4.67
C SER A 22 -23.16 13.73 3.49
N ILE A 23 -22.41 12.72 3.07
CA ILE A 23 -22.73 11.81 1.97
C ILE A 23 -23.07 10.44 2.56
N GLY A 24 -24.32 10.02 2.35
CA GLY A 24 -24.89 8.81 2.94
C GLY A 24 -25.79 9.13 4.13
N THR A 25 -26.55 8.13 4.57
CA THR A 25 -27.39 8.21 5.77
C THR A 25 -27.21 6.96 6.61
N THR A 26 -27.79 6.95 7.81
CA THR A 26 -27.87 5.74 8.63
C THR A 26 -28.59 4.56 7.96
N SER A 27 -29.27 4.80 6.83
CA SER A 27 -30.09 3.84 6.10
C SER A 27 -29.73 3.65 4.62
N GLY A 28 -28.65 4.26 4.11
CA GLY A 28 -28.34 4.17 2.68
C GLY A 28 -26.99 4.73 2.27
N THR A 29 -26.58 4.33 1.06
CA THR A 29 -25.35 4.74 0.36
C THR A 29 -25.56 6.00 -0.46
N GLY A 30 -24.50 6.79 -0.61
CA GLY A 30 -24.47 7.97 -1.48
C GLY A 30 -23.22 8.00 -2.34
N ILE A 31 -23.33 8.54 -3.55
CA ILE A 31 -22.19 8.88 -4.40
C ILE A 31 -22.23 10.39 -4.62
N LEU A 32 -21.15 11.08 -4.28
CA LEU A 32 -20.91 12.45 -4.72
C LEU A 32 -19.82 12.42 -5.78
N ASP A 33 -20.17 12.81 -7.00
CA ASP A 33 -19.26 12.84 -8.13
C ASP A 33 -18.96 14.29 -8.50
N VAL A 34 -17.71 14.74 -8.34
CA VAL A 34 -17.30 16.12 -8.62
C VAL A 34 -16.28 16.15 -9.74
N ASN A 35 -16.74 16.62 -10.91
CA ASN A 35 -15.90 16.73 -12.11
C ASN A 35 -14.93 17.93 -12.03
N GLY A 36 -15.27 18.95 -11.24
CA GLY A 36 -14.41 20.10 -10.97
C GLY A 36 -13.59 19.95 -9.70
N ASN A 37 -13.17 21.09 -9.13
CA ASN A 37 -12.41 21.12 -7.89
C ASN A 37 -13.31 20.97 -6.68
N ILE A 38 -12.85 20.24 -5.67
CA ILE A 38 -13.39 20.26 -4.32
C ILE A 38 -12.43 21.12 -3.50
N ASN A 39 -12.73 22.42 -3.41
CA ASN A 39 -11.91 23.37 -2.67
C ASN A 39 -12.79 24.19 -1.74
N SER A 40 -12.28 24.57 -0.57
CA SER A 40 -13.01 25.50 0.29
C SER A 40 -12.06 26.59 0.74
N SER A 41 -12.39 27.84 0.40
CA SER A 41 -11.75 28.99 1.01
C SER A 41 -12.29 29.24 2.43
N GLY A 42 -13.48 28.71 2.77
CA GLY A 42 -13.95 28.43 4.14
C GLY A 42 -13.72 26.97 4.59
N THR A 43 -14.43 26.49 5.61
CA THR A 43 -14.34 25.08 6.08
C THR A 43 -15.41 24.25 5.35
N LEU A 44 -15.02 23.38 4.42
CA LEU A 44 -15.87 22.32 3.89
C LEU A 44 -15.48 21.00 4.54
N ASN A 45 -16.36 20.49 5.39
CA ASN A 45 -16.24 19.14 5.95
C ASN A 45 -16.99 18.19 5.02
N ILE A 46 -16.32 17.15 4.55
CA ILE A 46 -16.96 16.06 3.82
C ILE A 46 -17.03 14.87 4.77
N ASP A 47 -18.25 14.49 5.09
CA ASP A 47 -18.56 13.46 6.05
C ASP A 47 -19.18 12.26 5.33
N LEU A 48 -18.39 11.23 5.08
CA LEU A 48 -18.84 10.02 4.40
C LEU A 48 -19.44 9.04 5.41
N VAL A 49 -20.61 9.35 5.97
CA VAL A 49 -21.30 8.46 6.93
C VAL A 49 -22.03 7.34 6.22
N SER A 50 -21.76 6.10 6.63
CA SER A 50 -22.66 4.98 6.41
C SER A 50 -22.62 4.06 7.62
N SER A 51 -23.68 4.07 8.44
CA SER A 51 -23.79 3.15 9.57
C SER A 51 -24.41 1.83 9.11
N GLY A 52 -23.57 0.90 8.64
CA GLY A 52 -23.88 -0.53 8.65
C GLY A 52 -24.67 -1.11 7.47
N ILE A 53 -24.90 -0.39 6.36
CA ILE A 53 -25.66 -0.95 5.22
C ILE A 53 -25.17 -0.56 3.81
N GLY A 54 -23.94 -0.06 3.67
CA GLY A 54 -23.24 0.04 2.37
C GLY A 54 -22.18 1.14 2.32
N ALA A 55 -21.42 1.20 1.22
CA ALA A 55 -20.33 2.17 1.03
C ALA A 55 -20.82 3.51 0.47
N SER A 56 -20.48 4.62 1.13
CA SER A 56 -20.53 5.96 0.52
C SER A 56 -19.25 6.21 -0.27
N GLU A 57 -19.37 6.87 -1.42
CA GLU A 57 -18.25 7.16 -2.31
C GLU A 57 -18.20 8.65 -2.66
N ILE A 58 -17.01 9.22 -2.66
CA ILE A 58 -16.75 10.50 -3.33
C ILE A 58 -15.81 10.27 -4.49
N ARG A 59 -16.16 10.83 -5.65
CA ARG A 59 -15.33 10.83 -6.85
C ARG A 59 -14.79 12.21 -7.09
N VAL A 60 -13.49 12.27 -7.34
CA VAL A 60 -12.73 13.51 -7.45
C VAL A 60 -12.00 13.51 -8.78
N SER A 61 -12.48 14.33 -9.72
CA SER A 61 -11.78 14.52 -11.00
C SER A 61 -10.84 15.71 -11.00
N GLY A 62 -11.16 16.78 -10.25
CA GLY A 62 -10.33 17.98 -10.12
C GLY A 62 -9.45 17.99 -8.87
N THR A 63 -9.00 19.17 -8.42
CA THR A 63 -8.21 19.28 -7.18
C THR A 63 -9.05 18.92 -5.96
N PHE A 64 -8.48 18.12 -5.05
CA PHE A 64 -9.08 17.80 -3.75
C PHE A 64 -8.35 18.55 -2.63
N SER A 65 -9.03 19.48 -1.98
CA SER A 65 -8.47 20.26 -0.87
C SER A 65 -9.54 20.70 0.13
N PRO A 66 -10.31 19.78 0.73
CA PRO A 66 -11.18 20.11 1.86
C PRO A 66 -10.34 20.44 3.11
N SER A 67 -10.92 21.17 4.05
CA SER A 67 -10.26 21.42 5.35
C SER A 67 -10.26 20.19 6.26
N THR A 68 -11.35 19.41 6.21
CA THR A 68 -11.52 18.18 6.99
C THR A 68 -12.13 17.12 6.11
N LEU A 69 -11.56 15.91 6.17
CA LEU A 69 -12.14 14.71 5.62
C LEU A 69 -12.54 13.79 6.78
N ASP A 70 -13.82 13.51 6.93
CA ASP A 70 -14.34 12.54 7.88
C ASP A 70 -14.86 11.32 7.10
N CYS A 71 -14.23 10.18 7.33
CA CYS A 71 -14.48 8.94 6.60
C CYS A 71 -14.98 7.86 7.55
N SER A 72 -16.19 7.34 7.32
CA SER A 72 -16.66 6.14 8.01
C SER A 72 -15.96 4.86 7.50
N THR A 73 -16.13 3.76 8.23
CA THR A 73 -15.43 2.50 7.98
C THR A 73 -15.77 1.77 6.68
N THR A 74 -16.74 2.28 5.93
CA THR A 74 -17.13 1.72 4.63
C THR A 74 -17.03 2.76 3.52
N SER A 75 -16.48 3.94 3.79
CA SER A 75 -16.40 5.02 2.83
C SER A 75 -15.20 4.92 1.89
N THR A 76 -15.39 5.32 0.63
CA THR A 76 -14.34 5.31 -0.40
C THR A 76 -14.13 6.70 -0.97
N VAL A 77 -12.87 7.12 -1.07
CA VAL A 77 -12.47 8.24 -1.93
C VAL A 77 -11.89 7.67 -3.21
N LEU A 78 -12.43 8.08 -4.35
CA LEU A 78 -12.01 7.68 -5.69
C LEU A 78 -11.43 8.89 -6.41
N PHE A 79 -10.14 8.85 -6.73
CA PHE A 79 -9.49 9.83 -7.59
C PHE A 79 -9.60 9.34 -9.05
N ASP A 80 -10.43 10.02 -9.84
CA ASP A 80 -10.86 9.62 -11.18
C ASP A 80 -10.59 10.67 -12.27
N GLY A 81 -9.78 11.68 -11.94
CA GLY A 81 -9.34 12.68 -12.90
C GLY A 81 -8.69 12.03 -14.13
N THR A 82 -8.91 12.63 -15.31
CA THR A 82 -8.39 12.12 -16.59
C THR A 82 -6.99 12.63 -16.92
N GLY A 83 -6.54 13.70 -16.26
CA GLY A 83 -5.15 14.18 -16.29
C GLY A 83 -4.40 13.81 -15.02
N THR A 84 -3.11 14.11 -14.95
CA THR A 84 -2.33 13.94 -13.72
C THR A 84 -3.00 14.67 -12.57
N GLN A 85 -3.17 14.00 -11.43
CA GLN A 85 -3.86 14.57 -10.28
C GLN A 85 -3.11 14.24 -8.98
N ASN A 86 -3.06 15.24 -8.10
CA ASN A 86 -2.39 15.12 -6.82
C ASN A 86 -3.34 14.51 -5.78
N ILE A 87 -2.80 13.61 -4.97
CA ILE A 87 -3.49 13.04 -3.80
C ILE A 87 -2.92 13.72 -2.55
N PRO A 88 -3.70 14.57 -1.87
CA PRO A 88 -3.26 15.24 -0.65
C PRO A 88 -3.13 14.28 0.54
N SER A 89 -2.36 14.69 1.53
CA SER A 89 -2.22 13.99 2.81
C SER A 89 -3.51 14.07 3.62
N PHE A 90 -4.21 12.94 3.74
CA PHE A 90 -5.33 12.75 4.66
C PHE A 90 -5.34 11.31 5.20
N THR A 91 -6.13 11.12 6.26
CA THR A 91 -6.60 9.79 6.63
C THR A 91 -7.80 9.45 5.76
N TYR A 92 -7.65 8.44 4.92
CA TYR A 92 -8.71 7.83 4.13
C TYR A 92 -9.19 6.56 4.83
N HIS A 93 -10.44 6.16 4.59
CA HIS A 93 -10.82 4.78 4.91
C HIS A 93 -10.47 3.84 3.76
N HIS A 94 -11.22 3.85 2.67
CA HIS A 94 -10.80 3.23 1.41
C HIS A 94 -10.37 4.30 0.41
N LEU A 95 -9.30 4.02 -0.34
CA LEU A 95 -8.79 4.88 -1.40
C LEU A 95 -8.69 4.10 -2.71
N THR A 96 -9.23 4.66 -3.78
CA THR A 96 -9.13 4.08 -5.13
C THR A 96 -8.52 5.08 -6.10
N ILE A 97 -7.57 4.60 -6.88
CA ILE A 97 -6.83 5.35 -7.91
C ILE A 97 -7.22 4.82 -9.29
N SER A 98 -7.74 5.70 -10.16
CA SER A 98 -8.26 5.31 -11.47
C SER A 98 -8.07 6.39 -12.56
N ASN A 99 -8.41 6.05 -13.80
CA ASN A 99 -8.46 6.88 -15.02
C ASN A 99 -7.16 7.55 -15.52
N SER A 100 -6.21 7.87 -14.65
CA SER A 100 -4.91 8.45 -15.03
C SER A 100 -3.89 8.27 -13.91
N ASP A 101 -2.65 8.66 -14.18
CA ASP A 101 -1.58 8.66 -13.20
C ASP A 101 -1.85 9.67 -12.08
N LYS A 102 -1.58 9.26 -10.84
CA LYS A 102 -1.73 10.10 -9.64
C LYS A 102 -0.42 10.18 -8.87
N THR A 103 -0.19 11.31 -8.22
CA THR A 103 0.99 11.54 -7.39
C THR A 103 0.55 11.96 -6.00
N THR A 104 1.06 11.29 -4.97
CA THR A 104 0.85 11.73 -3.59
C THR A 104 1.72 12.95 -3.31
N ILE A 105 1.14 13.98 -2.68
CA ILE A 105 1.87 15.19 -2.27
C ILE A 105 2.10 15.26 -0.75
N GLY A 106 1.90 14.13 -0.07
CA GLY A 106 2.10 13.95 1.36
C GLY A 106 1.81 12.50 1.76
N GLU A 107 2.06 12.20 3.03
CA GLU A 107 1.83 10.88 3.60
C GLU A 107 0.36 10.47 3.52
N LEU A 108 0.11 9.19 3.28
CA LEU A 108 -1.24 8.63 3.26
C LEU A 108 -1.41 7.71 4.46
N ALA A 109 -2.49 7.90 5.21
CA ALA A 109 -2.96 6.91 6.17
C ALA A 109 -4.28 6.33 5.63
N ILE A 110 -4.30 5.04 5.32
CA ILE A 110 -5.45 4.36 4.74
C ILE A 110 -5.89 3.28 5.72
N ASN A 111 -6.96 3.54 6.47
CA ASN A 111 -7.43 2.63 7.51
C ASN A 111 -8.04 1.33 6.96
N GLY A 112 -8.48 1.36 5.70
CA GLY A 112 -9.01 0.23 4.98
C GLY A 112 -8.14 -0.11 3.76
N ASN A 113 -8.79 -0.24 2.61
CA ASN A 113 -8.16 -0.79 1.41
C ASN A 113 -7.64 0.30 0.48
N LEU A 114 -6.50 0.04 -0.14
CA LEU A 114 -5.98 0.79 -1.29
C LEU A 114 -6.21 -0.03 -2.57
N THR A 115 -6.83 0.57 -3.57
CA THR A 115 -6.93 -0.01 -4.92
C THR A 115 -6.25 0.89 -5.94
N VAL A 116 -5.21 0.38 -6.59
CA VAL A 116 -4.57 1.00 -7.76
C VAL A 116 -5.06 0.25 -8.98
N ALA A 117 -6.00 0.84 -9.73
CA ALA A 117 -6.70 0.15 -10.81
C ALA A 117 -5.78 -0.17 -11.99
N ASN A 118 -5.62 0.70 -12.97
CA ASN A 118 -4.86 0.40 -14.19
C ASN A 118 -3.85 1.48 -14.57
N ASN A 119 -3.64 2.47 -13.70
CA ASN A 119 -2.74 3.60 -13.92
C ASN A 119 -1.65 3.62 -12.86
N SER A 120 -0.77 4.60 -12.94
CA SER A 120 0.29 4.74 -11.95
C SER A 120 -0.16 5.48 -10.70
N LEU A 121 0.32 5.01 -9.55
CA LEU A 121 0.36 5.76 -8.29
C LEU A 121 1.83 6.02 -7.96
N ASP A 122 2.21 7.28 -8.00
CA ASP A 122 3.51 7.78 -7.56
C ASP A 122 3.42 8.18 -6.07
N LEU A 123 4.20 7.50 -5.24
CA LEU A 123 4.23 7.69 -3.79
C LEU A 123 5.07 8.92 -3.34
N GLY A 124 5.46 9.79 -4.26
CA GLY A 124 6.24 10.99 -3.92
C GLY A 124 7.60 10.65 -3.31
N ILE A 125 8.19 11.56 -2.53
CA ILE A 125 9.57 11.43 -2.05
C ILE A 125 9.57 11.53 -0.52
N ASP A 126 10.27 10.61 0.13
CA ASP A 126 10.51 10.58 1.58
C ASP A 126 9.22 10.57 2.44
N PHE A 127 8.14 9.99 1.93
CA PHE A 127 6.90 9.79 2.69
C PHE A 127 6.81 8.38 3.28
N THR A 128 6.12 8.24 4.40
CA THR A 128 5.69 6.93 4.91
C THR A 128 4.18 6.80 4.75
N HIS A 129 3.75 5.96 3.81
CA HIS A 129 2.34 5.62 3.60
C HIS A 129 2.01 4.37 4.39
N VAL A 130 0.86 4.38 5.07
CA VAL A 130 0.35 3.21 5.81
C VAL A 130 -0.99 2.79 5.24
N VAL A 131 -1.13 1.50 4.97
CA VAL A 131 -2.38 0.86 4.54
C VAL A 131 -2.69 -0.27 5.51
N SER A 132 -3.67 -0.04 6.38
CA SER A 132 -4.05 -1.00 7.41
C SER A 132 -4.93 -2.14 6.89
N GLY A 133 -5.50 -1.99 5.69
CA GLY A 133 -6.22 -3.05 4.99
C GLY A 133 -5.50 -3.51 3.72
N ASN A 134 -6.26 -4.12 2.82
CA ASN A 134 -5.69 -4.77 1.65
C ASN A 134 -5.23 -3.75 0.60
N VAL A 135 -4.11 -4.05 -0.04
CA VAL A 135 -3.67 -3.39 -1.27
C VAL A 135 -3.99 -4.28 -2.47
N THR A 136 -4.76 -3.76 -3.41
CA THR A 136 -4.93 -4.36 -4.75
C THR A 136 -4.24 -3.47 -5.78
N ASN A 137 -3.22 -3.99 -6.44
CA ASN A 137 -2.48 -3.28 -7.49
C ASN A 137 -2.62 -4.01 -8.82
N VAL A 138 -3.32 -3.38 -9.77
CA VAL A 138 -3.39 -3.80 -11.17
C VAL A 138 -2.67 -2.78 -12.08
N GLY A 139 -2.25 -1.63 -11.53
CA GLY A 139 -1.48 -0.60 -12.20
C GLY A 139 0.02 -0.67 -11.87
N THR A 140 0.65 0.50 -11.74
CA THR A 140 2.05 0.60 -11.30
C THR A 140 2.16 1.46 -10.06
N ILE A 141 2.84 0.99 -9.03
CA ILE A 141 3.20 1.79 -7.87
C ILE A 141 4.66 2.21 -8.03
N TYR A 142 4.91 3.52 -8.15
CA TYR A 142 6.26 4.08 -8.11
C TYR A 142 6.62 4.42 -6.67
N MET A 143 7.65 3.77 -6.16
CA MET A 143 8.03 3.86 -4.75
C MET A 143 8.86 5.11 -4.44
N ASN A 144 9.66 5.58 -5.41
CA ASN A 144 10.75 6.53 -5.17
C ASN A 144 11.51 6.19 -3.86
N THR A 145 11.83 7.18 -3.03
CA THR A 145 12.42 6.99 -1.70
C THR A 145 11.39 6.76 -0.59
N SER A 146 10.10 6.75 -0.91
CA SER A 146 9.02 6.57 0.06
C SER A 146 8.92 5.13 0.58
N THR A 147 8.26 4.98 1.72
CA THR A 147 7.88 3.69 2.30
C THR A 147 6.39 3.48 2.09
N LEU A 148 6.01 2.31 1.55
CA LEU A 148 4.65 1.79 1.62
C LEU A 148 4.61 0.70 2.69
N ASP A 149 3.82 0.91 3.73
CA ASP A 149 3.61 0.00 4.85
C ASP A 149 2.23 -0.65 4.72
N VAL A 150 2.20 -1.98 4.57
CA VAL A 150 0.97 -2.72 4.27
C VAL A 150 0.74 -3.75 5.37
N ASP A 151 -0.31 -3.53 6.16
CA ASP A 151 -0.58 -4.34 7.34
C ASP A 151 -1.44 -5.59 7.06
N ASP A 152 -2.10 -5.64 5.91
CA ASP A 152 -2.95 -6.75 5.47
C ASP A 152 -2.50 -7.27 4.10
N ASP A 153 -3.37 -7.91 3.31
CA ASP A 153 -2.98 -8.57 2.06
C ASP A 153 -2.51 -7.59 0.96
N PHE A 154 -1.47 -8.00 0.24
CA PHE A 154 -1.01 -7.32 -0.97
C PHE A 154 -1.23 -8.22 -2.19
N ASN A 155 -2.13 -7.80 -3.09
CA ASN A 155 -2.42 -8.47 -4.35
C ASN A 155 -2.04 -7.59 -5.55
N GLY A 156 -0.84 -7.83 -6.05
CA GLY A 156 -0.26 -7.23 -7.25
C GLY A 156 -0.33 -8.14 -8.48
N THR A 157 -1.18 -9.17 -8.53
CA THR A 157 -1.16 -10.22 -9.58
C THR A 157 -1.01 -9.70 -11.03
N SER A 158 -1.59 -8.54 -11.34
CA SER A 158 -1.48 -7.90 -12.67
C SER A 158 -0.76 -6.55 -12.66
N GLY A 159 -0.27 -6.13 -11.49
CA GLY A 159 0.38 -4.85 -11.30
C GLY A 159 1.90 -4.93 -11.31
N THR A 160 2.51 -3.75 -11.20
CA THR A 160 3.96 -3.56 -11.06
C THR A 160 4.26 -2.74 -9.81
N ILE A 161 5.33 -3.11 -9.10
CA ILE A 161 6.01 -2.26 -8.11
C ILE A 161 7.33 -1.84 -8.72
N ASP A 162 7.57 -0.53 -8.80
CA ASP A 162 8.78 0.02 -9.41
C ASP A 162 9.50 0.97 -8.45
N PHE A 163 10.71 0.57 -8.03
CA PHE A 163 11.57 1.39 -7.18
C PHE A 163 12.33 2.47 -7.94
N GLN A 164 12.23 2.53 -9.27
CA GLN A 164 12.81 3.59 -10.11
C GLN A 164 14.33 3.80 -9.89
N ASN A 165 15.06 2.77 -9.48
CA ASN A 165 16.47 2.83 -9.08
C ASN A 165 16.75 3.68 -7.81
N THR A 166 15.77 3.84 -6.94
CA THR A 166 15.86 4.60 -5.68
C THR A 166 15.70 3.68 -4.45
N THR A 167 15.77 4.24 -3.25
CA THR A 167 15.90 3.47 -1.98
C THR A 167 14.59 3.28 -1.22
N GLY A 168 13.44 3.36 -1.90
CA GLY A 168 12.14 3.16 -1.26
C GLY A 168 12.00 1.79 -0.61
N LYS A 169 10.94 1.65 0.19
CA LYS A 169 10.67 0.42 0.94
C LYS A 169 9.23 -0.03 0.79
N LEU A 170 9.01 -1.33 0.59
CA LEU A 170 7.72 -1.95 0.84
C LEU A 170 7.84 -2.78 2.12
N LYS A 171 7.13 -2.36 3.16
CA LYS A 171 6.96 -3.12 4.41
C LYS A 171 5.66 -3.90 4.33
N TYR A 172 5.69 -5.14 4.78
CA TYR A 172 4.56 -6.05 4.72
C TYR A 172 4.46 -6.84 6.02
N SER A 173 3.35 -6.65 6.74
CA SER A 173 3.07 -7.35 7.99
C SER A 173 1.86 -8.30 7.94
N GLY A 174 1.15 -8.34 6.79
CA GLY A 174 0.04 -9.25 6.53
C GLY A 174 0.41 -10.74 6.60
N THR A 175 -0.55 -11.60 6.96
CA THR A 175 -0.29 -13.04 7.20
C THR A 175 -0.80 -13.97 6.09
N ALA A 176 -1.60 -13.46 5.15
CA ALA A 176 -2.07 -14.27 4.04
C ALA A 176 -1.09 -14.26 2.85
N THR A 177 -1.56 -14.67 1.68
CA THR A 177 -0.70 -14.79 0.50
C THR A 177 -0.42 -13.41 -0.09
N ILE A 178 0.86 -13.01 -0.08
CA ILE A 178 1.34 -11.85 -0.81
C ILE A 178 1.72 -12.22 -2.25
N ILE A 179 1.29 -11.38 -3.19
CA ILE A 179 1.67 -11.47 -4.61
C ILE A 179 2.15 -10.08 -5.03
N PHE A 180 3.44 -9.89 -5.28
CA PHE A 180 3.96 -8.57 -5.67
C PHE A 180 3.55 -8.15 -7.10
N GLY A 181 3.33 -9.12 -7.99
CA GLY A 181 3.22 -8.87 -9.43
C GLY A 181 4.59 -8.78 -10.08
N ALA A 182 4.74 -7.87 -11.05
CA ALA A 182 6.06 -7.53 -11.53
C ALA A 182 6.78 -6.67 -10.48
N LEU A 183 7.91 -7.14 -9.98
CA LEU A 183 8.76 -6.39 -9.06
C LEU A 183 9.98 -5.88 -9.83
N ASN A 184 10.07 -4.57 -10.06
CA ASN A 184 11.31 -3.93 -10.51
C ASN A 184 12.09 -3.50 -9.26
N GLU A 185 12.96 -4.38 -8.79
CA GLU A 185 13.60 -4.31 -7.48
C GLU A 185 14.68 -3.22 -7.35
N ALA A 186 15.03 -2.52 -8.43
CA ALA A 186 16.22 -1.67 -8.51
C ALA A 186 16.43 -0.72 -7.31
N ASN A 187 17.47 -1.01 -6.50
CA ASN A 187 17.84 -0.31 -5.26
C ASN A 187 16.81 -0.32 -4.11
N GLY A 188 15.65 -0.95 -4.30
CA GLY A 188 14.58 -1.03 -3.31
C GLY A 188 14.80 -2.07 -2.23
N THR A 189 14.08 -1.90 -1.13
CA THR A 189 14.05 -2.85 -0.02
C THR A 189 12.66 -3.41 0.18
N ILE A 190 12.55 -4.74 0.22
CA ILE A 190 11.37 -5.43 0.74
C ILE A 190 11.63 -5.77 2.20
N VAL A 191 10.67 -5.43 3.06
CA VAL A 191 10.72 -5.68 4.50
C VAL A 191 9.53 -6.55 4.88
N PHE A 192 9.81 -7.71 5.47
CA PHE A 192 8.80 -8.49 6.19
C PHE A 192 8.92 -8.15 7.68
N ASP A 193 7.87 -7.55 8.23
CA ASP A 193 7.86 -7.06 9.62
C ASP A 193 6.63 -7.51 10.41
N GLY A 194 5.93 -8.51 9.88
CA GLY A 194 4.75 -9.09 10.50
C GLY A 194 5.06 -10.16 11.54
N THR A 195 4.02 -10.95 11.80
CA THR A 195 4.14 -12.20 12.56
C THR A 195 4.61 -13.32 11.63
N ASP A 196 4.22 -14.57 11.87
CA ASP A 196 4.76 -15.69 11.09
C ASP A 196 4.29 -15.55 9.63
N GLN A 197 5.25 -15.34 8.72
CA GLN A 197 4.99 -15.09 7.30
C GLN A 197 5.74 -16.10 6.41
N THR A 198 5.17 -16.37 5.25
CA THR A 198 5.84 -17.12 4.18
C THR A 198 6.38 -16.12 3.15
N ILE A 199 7.70 -16.02 3.03
CA ILE A 199 8.37 -15.16 2.06
C ILE A 199 8.18 -15.77 0.65
N PRO A 200 7.60 -15.05 -0.32
CA PRO A 200 7.43 -15.54 -1.68
C PRO A 200 8.72 -15.94 -2.37
N ALA A 201 8.60 -16.87 -3.31
CA ALA A 201 9.68 -17.25 -4.20
C ALA A 201 9.93 -16.13 -5.23
N GLU A 202 10.83 -15.20 -4.91
CA GLU A 202 11.09 -14.04 -5.74
C GLU A 202 12.57 -13.63 -5.79
N SER A 203 12.85 -12.68 -6.70
CA SER A 203 14.10 -11.91 -6.70
C SER A 203 13.91 -10.60 -5.96
N TYR A 204 14.80 -10.32 -5.02
CA TYR A 204 14.84 -9.12 -4.21
C TYR A 204 16.15 -8.38 -4.45
N TYR A 205 16.15 -7.05 -4.31
CA TYR A 205 17.40 -6.29 -4.29
C TYR A 205 18.00 -6.25 -2.88
N TYR A 206 17.29 -5.63 -1.92
CA TYR A 206 17.49 -5.83 -0.49
C TYR A 206 16.29 -6.55 0.12
N LEU A 207 16.56 -7.48 1.05
CA LEU A 207 15.53 -8.18 1.82
C LEU A 207 15.84 -8.04 3.31
N GLU A 208 14.88 -7.51 4.07
CA GLU A 208 14.95 -7.35 5.51
C GLU A 208 13.81 -8.12 6.17
N LEU A 209 14.13 -8.93 7.17
CA LEU A 209 13.14 -9.57 8.03
C LEU A 209 13.27 -8.91 9.41
N THR A 210 12.42 -7.92 9.69
CA THR A 210 12.56 -7.03 10.87
C THR A 210 11.23 -6.85 11.60
N PRO A 211 10.70 -7.93 12.18
CA PRO A 211 9.45 -7.93 12.92
C PRO A 211 9.58 -7.18 14.25
N THR A 212 8.44 -6.70 14.77
CA THR A 212 8.39 -6.04 16.08
C THR A 212 8.34 -7.02 17.26
N SER A 213 7.95 -8.27 17.00
CA SER A 213 7.80 -9.34 17.99
C SER A 213 8.54 -10.60 17.56
N VAL A 214 8.73 -11.55 18.49
CA VAL A 214 9.35 -12.83 18.16
C VAL A 214 8.49 -13.60 17.18
N THR A 215 9.08 -14.01 16.07
CA THR A 215 8.36 -14.68 14.97
C THR A 215 9.28 -15.59 14.16
N THR A 216 8.67 -16.39 13.29
CA THR A 216 9.35 -17.25 12.33
C THR A 216 8.88 -16.94 10.91
N HIS A 217 9.82 -16.53 10.06
CA HIS A 217 9.62 -16.48 8.63
C HIS A 217 10.03 -17.79 7.97
N THR A 218 9.24 -18.27 7.02
CA THR A 218 9.59 -19.42 6.17
C THR A 218 9.69 -19.00 4.71
N LEU A 219 10.21 -19.85 3.83
CA LEU A 219 10.23 -19.60 2.39
C LEU A 219 9.12 -20.37 1.68
N GLY A 220 8.45 -19.70 0.74
CA GLY A 220 7.52 -20.32 -0.21
C GLY A 220 8.21 -20.97 -1.42
N GLY A 221 9.51 -20.75 -1.59
CA GLY A 221 10.32 -21.33 -2.66
C GLY A 221 11.76 -20.81 -2.64
N ASN A 222 12.48 -20.99 -3.75
CA ASN A 222 13.82 -20.43 -3.89
C ASN A 222 13.76 -18.90 -3.95
N ILE A 223 14.71 -18.22 -3.33
CA ILE A 223 14.85 -16.77 -3.39
C ILE A 223 16.23 -16.36 -3.87
N THR A 224 16.31 -15.19 -4.51
CA THR A 224 17.57 -14.50 -4.81
C THR A 224 17.53 -13.11 -4.20
N VAL A 225 18.59 -12.72 -3.51
CA VAL A 225 18.79 -11.37 -2.97
C VAL A 225 20.04 -10.79 -3.62
N ALA A 226 19.86 -9.84 -4.54
CA ALA A 226 20.96 -9.29 -5.33
C ALA A 226 22.02 -8.57 -4.47
N LYS A 227 21.59 -7.98 -3.35
CA LYS A 227 22.45 -7.34 -2.35
C LYS A 227 22.33 -8.03 -1.00
N ASN A 228 21.83 -7.32 0.01
CA ASN A 228 21.92 -7.77 1.39
C ASN A 228 20.63 -8.46 1.83
N LEU A 229 20.79 -9.59 2.51
CA LEU A 229 19.74 -10.22 3.31
C LEU A 229 20.02 -9.95 4.78
N THR A 230 19.06 -9.36 5.49
CA THR A 230 19.14 -9.13 6.93
C THR A 230 18.05 -9.93 7.65
N ILE A 231 18.47 -10.76 8.60
CA ILE A 231 17.59 -11.33 9.63
C ILE A 231 17.73 -10.46 10.87
N GLY A 232 16.69 -9.69 11.18
CA GLY A 232 16.59 -8.78 12.30
C GLY A 232 16.55 -9.49 13.65
N VAL A 233 16.66 -8.70 14.72
CA VAL A 233 16.41 -9.20 16.07
C VAL A 233 14.98 -9.73 16.18
N ASN A 234 14.75 -10.69 17.07
CA ASN A 234 13.46 -11.36 17.29
C ASN A 234 12.96 -12.23 16.11
N ASP A 235 13.67 -12.26 15.00
CA ASP A 235 13.29 -13.07 13.85
C ASP A 235 14.00 -14.42 13.79
N THR A 236 13.33 -15.40 13.20
CA THR A 236 13.90 -16.67 12.77
C THR A 236 13.56 -16.88 11.29
N LEU A 237 14.56 -16.91 10.41
CA LEU A 237 14.37 -17.47 9.07
C LEU A 237 14.52 -19.00 9.13
N ASP A 238 13.42 -19.72 8.99
CA ASP A 238 13.35 -21.17 9.02
C ASP A 238 13.19 -21.77 7.61
N VAL A 239 14.24 -22.45 7.16
CA VAL A 239 14.27 -23.21 5.90
C VAL A 239 14.42 -24.71 6.15
N SER A 240 14.02 -25.19 7.33
CA SER A 240 14.17 -26.59 7.72
C SER A 240 13.17 -27.54 7.06
N ALA A 241 12.02 -27.04 6.64
CA ALA A 241 10.94 -27.83 6.05
C ALA A 241 11.20 -28.25 4.59
N SER A 242 12.04 -27.51 3.86
CA SER A 242 12.28 -27.74 2.44
C SER A 242 13.66 -27.25 2.03
N ASN A 243 14.29 -27.94 1.08
CA ASN A 243 15.64 -27.61 0.59
C ASN A 243 15.59 -26.48 -0.46
N TYR A 244 15.08 -25.31 -0.08
CA TYR A 244 15.07 -24.13 -0.94
C TYR A 244 16.44 -23.47 -0.99
N ASN A 245 16.82 -22.98 -2.17
CA ASN A 245 18.04 -22.22 -2.36
C ASN A 245 17.81 -20.76 -1.95
N ILE A 246 18.78 -20.21 -1.21
CA ILE A 246 18.92 -18.77 -0.97
C ILE A 246 20.21 -18.35 -1.67
N THR A 247 20.10 -17.47 -2.67
CA THR A 247 21.27 -16.87 -3.33
C THR A 247 21.42 -15.43 -2.85
N ILE A 248 22.60 -15.05 -2.34
CA ILE A 248 22.87 -13.70 -1.83
C ILE A 248 24.06 -13.14 -2.58
N GLY A 249 23.88 -11.99 -3.24
CA GLY A 249 24.93 -11.30 -3.99
C GLY A 249 25.75 -10.30 -3.16
N GLY A 250 25.23 -9.90 -2.00
CA GLY A 250 25.88 -9.01 -1.04
C GLY A 250 26.06 -9.65 0.34
N ASN A 251 25.82 -8.87 1.39
CA ASN A 251 26.06 -9.30 2.77
C ASN A 251 24.87 -10.11 3.32
N PHE A 252 25.17 -11.18 4.04
CA PHE A 252 24.21 -11.85 4.90
C PHE A 252 24.39 -11.38 6.36
N THR A 253 23.43 -10.62 6.87
CA THR A 253 23.43 -10.11 8.25
C THR A 253 22.47 -10.92 9.10
N LYS A 254 22.99 -11.58 10.14
CA LYS A 254 22.19 -12.41 11.05
C LYS A 254 22.23 -11.85 12.47
N ASN A 255 21.26 -10.99 12.79
CA ASN A 255 21.01 -10.50 14.15
C ASN A 255 20.01 -11.40 14.91
N GLY A 256 19.14 -12.10 14.18
CA GLY A 256 18.24 -13.13 14.69
C GLY A 256 18.74 -14.57 14.47
N SER A 257 17.80 -15.50 14.32
CA SER A 257 18.07 -16.93 14.13
C SER A 257 17.93 -17.36 12.66
N PHE A 258 18.68 -18.39 12.28
CA PHE A 258 18.59 -19.03 10.97
C PHE A 258 18.58 -20.54 11.18
N THR A 259 17.52 -21.20 10.73
CA THR A 259 17.33 -22.66 10.87
C THR A 259 17.48 -23.30 9.50
N SER A 260 18.58 -24.03 9.30
CA SER A 260 18.87 -24.65 8.01
C SER A 260 18.16 -26.00 7.81
N TYR A 261 17.98 -26.37 6.54
CA TYR A 261 17.56 -27.72 6.15
C TYR A 261 18.55 -28.78 6.66
N ARG A 262 18.04 -29.83 7.30
CA ARG A 262 18.81 -30.97 7.85
C ARG A 262 18.48 -32.26 7.10
N GLY A 263 18.45 -32.22 5.77
CA GLY A 263 18.43 -33.45 4.97
C GLY A 263 19.80 -34.13 4.95
N THR A 264 19.80 -35.42 4.59
CA THR A 264 21.03 -36.21 4.45
C THR A 264 21.96 -35.54 3.43
N PRO A 265 23.25 -35.28 3.76
CA PRO A 265 24.12 -34.52 2.89
C PRO A 265 24.47 -35.32 1.62
N ALA A 266 23.74 -35.08 0.53
CA ALA A 266 24.28 -35.34 -0.80
C ALA A 266 25.24 -34.18 -1.10
N VAL A 267 26.55 -34.46 -0.97
CA VAL A 267 27.70 -33.55 -1.23
C VAL A 267 27.36 -32.42 -2.19
N ARG A 268 27.16 -31.20 -1.69
CA ARG A 268 27.18 -29.97 -2.49
C ARG A 268 27.79 -28.84 -1.66
N THR A 269 28.73 -28.15 -2.29
CA THR A 269 29.44 -26.98 -1.78
C THR A 269 28.43 -25.91 -1.36
N ALA A 270 28.39 -25.59 -0.07
CA ALA A 270 27.74 -24.37 0.40
C ALA A 270 28.62 -23.19 -0.04
N ILE A 271 28.08 -22.30 -0.86
CA ILE A 271 28.56 -20.92 -0.91
C ILE A 271 27.64 -20.18 0.05
N VAL A 272 28.18 -19.84 1.22
CA VAL A 272 27.66 -18.79 2.09
C VAL A 272 28.40 -17.52 1.73
#